data_AF-A0A6V8EY89-F1
#
_entry.id   AF-A0A6V8EY89-F1
#
_cell.length_a   1.000
_cell.length_b   1.000
_cell.length_c   1.000
_cell.angle_alpha   90.00
_cell.angle_beta   90.00
_cell.angle_gamma   90.00
#
_symmetry.space_group_name_H-M   'P 1'
#
loop_
_entity.id
_entity.type
_entity.pdbx_description
1 polymer ?
#
loop_
_entity_poly.entity_id
_entity_poly.type
_entity_poly.pdbx_seq_one_letter_code
_entity_poly.pdbx_strand_id
1 'polypeptide(L)'
;EIHVELAIQWSDAYNEAIQCYTNIIRNRDGGTHLSGLRSALTGSLNRYAKSRNLLKNVDKLSGDDVREGVAVVISVKHPDPSFSSQTKDK
;
A
#
# COMPACT_ATOMS: atom_id res chain seq x y z
N GLU A 1 8.20 -17.80 8.71
CA GLU A 1 6.92 -17.08 8.52
C GLU A 1 7.23 -15.64 8.12
N ILE A 2 6.37 -14.99 7.34
CA ILE A 2 6.50 -13.56 6.98
C ILE A 2 5.46 -12.81 7.80
N HIS A 3 5.89 -11.83 8.60
CA HIS A 3 4.97 -10.98 9.35
C HIS A 3 4.83 -9.62 8.66
N VAL A 4 3.61 -9.09 8.63
CA VAL A 4 3.30 -7.79 8.04
C VAL A 4 2.55 -6.97 9.07
N GLU A 5 3.07 -5.78 9.38
CA GLU A 5 2.45 -4.78 10.24
C GLU A 5 2.13 -3.55 9.37
N LEU A 6 0.91 -3.02 9.50
CA LEU A 6 0.44 -1.91 8.70
C LEU A 6 -0.38 -0.93 9.54
N ALA A 7 -0.05 0.36 9.41
CA ALA A 7 -0.86 1.47 9.88
C ALA A 7 -1.26 2.34 8.68
N ILE A 8 -2.55 2.68 8.58
CA ILE A 8 -3.11 3.43 7.45
C ILE A 8 -4.09 4.48 7.96
N GLN A 9 -4.04 5.67 7.34
CA GLN A 9 -4.99 6.74 7.60
C GLN A 9 -5.18 7.57 6.33
N TRP A 10 -6.43 7.94 6.04
CA TRP A 10 -6.74 8.96 5.03
C TRP A 10 -6.84 10.33 5.67
N SER A 11 -6.44 11.35 4.93
CA SER A 11 -6.55 12.77 5.28
C SER A 11 -7.23 13.54 4.15
N ASP A 12 -7.41 14.84 4.33
CA ASP A 12 -7.87 15.79 3.31
C ASP A 12 -6.75 16.23 2.33
N ALA A 13 -5.53 15.71 2.49
CA ALA A 13 -4.44 15.96 1.57
C ALA A 13 -4.69 15.29 0.20
N TYR A 14 -4.00 15.76 -0.82
CA TYR A 14 -4.08 15.18 -2.18
C TYR A 14 -2.92 14.21 -2.48
N ASN A 15 -1.85 14.24 -1.69
CA ASN A 15 -0.66 13.43 -1.95
C ASN A 15 -0.75 12.04 -1.30
N GLU A 16 -0.19 11.05 -2.01
CA GLU A 16 0.10 9.73 -1.44
C GLU A 16 1.38 9.81 -0.60
N ALA A 17 1.34 9.24 0.62
CA ALA A 17 2.51 9.12 1.50
C ALA A 17 2.63 7.69 2.03
N ILE A 18 3.40 6.84 1.35
CA ILE A 18 3.64 5.45 1.77
C ILE A 18 5.09 5.26 2.18
N GLN A 19 5.32 4.78 3.39
CA GLN A 19 6.64 4.41 3.89
C GLN A 19 6.75 2.88 4.00
N CYS A 20 7.80 2.35 3.37
CA CYS A 20 8.03 0.93 3.19
C CYS A 20 9.25 0.48 3.99
N TYR A 21 9.10 -0.61 4.76
CA TYR A 21 10.16 -1.18 5.56
C TYR A 21 10.20 -2.71 5.44
N THR A 22 11.42 -3.24 5.35
CA THR A 22 11.69 -4.68 5.43
C THR A 22 12.78 -4.90 6.49
N ASN A 23 12.47 -5.65 7.55
CA ASN A 23 13.36 -5.89 8.69
C ASN A 23 13.97 -4.58 9.25
N ILE A 24 13.12 -3.57 9.51
CA ILE A 24 13.48 -2.23 10.04
C ILE A 24 14.22 -1.33 9.03
N ILE A 25 14.67 -1.87 7.89
CA ILE A 25 15.36 -1.11 6.84
C ILE A 25 14.32 -0.42 5.96
N ARG A 26 14.47 0.90 5.74
CA ARG A 26 13.60 1.68 4.85
C ARG A 26 13.89 1.34 3.38
N ASN A 27 12.86 0.93 2.64
CA ASN A 27 12.91 0.68 1.21
C ASN A 27 12.35 1.91 0.46
N ARG A 28 13.21 2.81 -0.02
CA ARG A 28 12.80 4.09 -0.62
C ARG A 28 11.99 3.92 -1.90
N ASP A 29 12.35 2.95 -2.71
CA ASP A 29 11.70 2.64 -4.00
C ASP A 29 10.59 1.58 -3.84
N GLY A 30 10.31 1.18 -2.59
CA GLY A 30 9.28 0.22 -2.22
C GLY A 30 9.73 -1.22 -2.46
N GLY A 31 9.03 -1.93 -3.35
CA GLY A 31 9.24 -3.35 -3.60
C GLY A 31 7.93 -4.11 -3.73
N THR A 32 8.00 -5.44 -3.55
CA THR A 32 6.85 -6.34 -3.69
C THR A 32 5.75 -6.10 -2.66
N HIS A 33 6.12 -5.67 -1.45
CA HIS A 33 5.18 -5.31 -0.40
C HIS A 33 4.42 -4.01 -0.74
N LEU A 34 5.05 -3.03 -1.38
CA LEU A 34 4.37 -1.82 -1.89
C LEU A 34 3.39 -2.15 -3.02
N SER A 35 3.82 -2.93 -4.02
CA SER A 35 2.94 -3.30 -5.15
C SER A 35 1.78 -4.18 -4.70
N GLY A 36 2.03 -5.09 -3.74
CA GLY A 36 1.02 -5.90 -3.07
C GLY A 36 0.00 -5.03 -2.32
N LEU A 37 0.47 -4.08 -1.50
CA LEU A 37 -0.37 -3.12 -0.79
C LEU A 37 -1.29 -2.34 -1.75
N ARG A 38 -0.72 -1.73 -2.80
CA ARG A 38 -1.49 -0.95 -3.77
C ARG A 38 -2.58 -1.77 -4.45
N SER A 39 -2.26 -2.99 -4.84
CA SER A 39 -3.21 -3.91 -5.48
C SER A 39 -4.30 -4.36 -4.51
N ALA A 40 -3.92 -4.74 -3.29
CA ALA A 40 -4.84 -5.21 -2.26
C ALA A 40 -5.80 -4.11 -1.79
N LEU A 41 -5.30 -2.88 -1.62
CA LEU A 41 -6.08 -1.73 -1.21
C LEU A 41 -7.14 -1.37 -2.27
N THR A 42 -6.69 -1.24 -3.53
CA THR A 42 -7.58 -0.93 -4.66
C THR A 42 -8.66 -2.00 -4.83
N GLY A 43 -8.29 -3.28 -4.77
CA GLY A 43 -9.23 -4.39 -4.91
C GLY A 43 -10.23 -4.47 -3.75
N SER A 44 -9.77 -4.25 -2.51
CA SER A 44 -10.63 -4.36 -1.32
C SER A 44 -11.64 -3.23 -1.24
N LEU A 45 -11.22 -1.99 -1.50
CA LEU A 45 -12.12 -0.84 -1.54
C LEU A 45 -13.14 -0.94 -2.67
N ASN A 46 -12.74 -1.36 -3.86
CA ASN A 46 -13.68 -1.59 -4.95
C ASN A 46 -14.70 -2.69 -4.62
N ARG A 47 -14.28 -3.81 -4.02
CA ARG A 47 -15.21 -4.86 -3.56
C ARG A 47 -16.20 -4.32 -2.52
N TYR A 48 -15.72 -3.53 -1.57
CA TYR A 48 -16.56 -2.90 -0.54
C TYR A 48 -17.55 -1.90 -1.15
N ALA A 49 -17.10 -1.02 -2.03
CA ALA A 49 -17.95 -0.01 -2.65
C ALA A 49 -19.04 -0.65 -3.51
N LYS A 50 -18.73 -1.72 -4.26
CA LYS A 50 -19.71 -2.46 -5.06
C LYS A 50 -20.75 -3.18 -4.19
N SER A 51 -20.32 -3.90 -3.14
CA SER A 51 -21.24 -4.63 -2.27
C SER A 51 -22.19 -3.72 -1.49
N ARG A 52 -21.81 -2.44 -1.31
CA ARG A 52 -22.60 -1.41 -0.63
C ARG A 52 -23.29 -0.44 -1.58
N ASN A 53 -23.21 -0.65 -2.90
CA ASN A 53 -23.77 0.23 -3.93
C ASN A 53 -23.38 1.73 -3.74
N LEU A 54 -22.12 1.99 -3.40
CA LEU A 54 -21.61 3.34 -3.14
C LEU A 54 -21.15 4.06 -4.43
N LEU A 55 -20.94 3.31 -5.51
CA LEU A 55 -20.50 3.85 -6.79
C LEU A 55 -21.72 4.22 -7.63
N LYS A 56 -21.97 5.53 -7.83
CA LYS A 56 -23.17 6.01 -8.56
C LYS A 56 -22.90 6.29 -10.04
N ASN A 57 -21.74 6.87 -10.35
CA ASN A 57 -21.41 7.40 -11.68
C ASN A 57 -20.18 6.74 -12.31
N VAL A 58 -19.60 5.76 -11.62
CA VAL A 58 -18.37 5.08 -12.03
C VAL A 58 -18.47 3.60 -11.69
N ASP A 59 -17.93 2.72 -12.53
CA ASP A 59 -17.99 1.27 -12.29
C ASP A 59 -16.91 0.77 -11.31
N LYS A 60 -15.83 1.54 -11.17
CA LYS A 60 -14.68 1.24 -10.31
C LYS A 60 -13.91 2.51 -9.98
N LEU A 61 -13.29 2.51 -8.80
CA LEU A 61 -12.27 3.50 -8.42
C LEU A 61 -10.92 3.06 -9.00
N SER A 62 -10.19 4.03 -9.55
CA SER A 62 -8.79 3.85 -9.96
C SER A 62 -7.90 3.63 -8.73
N GLY A 63 -6.67 3.16 -8.96
CA GLY A 63 -5.71 3.04 -7.87
C GLY A 63 -5.34 4.38 -7.26
N ASP A 64 -5.32 5.44 -8.08
CA ASP A 64 -4.93 6.77 -7.65
C ASP A 64 -6.07 7.42 -6.87
N ASP A 65 -7.32 7.24 -7.30
CA ASP A 65 -8.52 7.68 -6.56
C ASP A 65 -8.55 7.08 -5.14
N VAL A 66 -8.14 5.82 -5.01
CA VAL A 66 -8.12 5.10 -3.73
C VAL A 66 -7.02 5.60 -2.79
N ARG A 67 -5.91 6.08 -3.35
CA ARG A 67 -4.70 6.44 -2.59
C ARG A 67 -4.49 7.96 -2.47
N GLU A 68 -5.41 8.75 -2.98
CA GLU A 68 -5.45 10.18 -2.71
C GLU A 68 -5.56 10.43 -1.20
N GLY A 69 -4.67 11.27 -0.67
CA GLY A 69 -4.64 11.63 0.75
C GLY A 69 -4.27 10.51 1.72
N VAL A 70 -3.79 9.36 1.24
CA VAL A 70 -3.45 8.22 2.10
C VAL A 70 -2.05 8.36 2.69
N ALA A 71 -1.95 8.18 4.00
CA ALA A 71 -0.72 7.97 4.73
C ALA A 71 -0.63 6.51 5.20
N VAL A 72 0.44 5.81 4.85
CA VAL A 72 0.65 4.40 5.21
C VAL A 72 2.07 4.17 5.69
N VAL A 73 2.20 3.39 6.75
CA VAL A 73 3.46 2.72 7.11
C VAL A 73 3.24 1.22 6.98
N ILE A 74 4.05 0.56 6.15
CA ILE A 74 4.07 -0.89 5.98
C ILE A 74 5.44 -1.43 6.39
N SER A 75 5.44 -2.35 7.35
CA SER A 75 6.64 -3.01 7.87
C SER A 75 6.52 -4.51 7.70
N VAL A 76 7.48 -5.11 7.01
CA VAL A 76 7.56 -6.55 6.78
C VAL A 76 8.72 -7.12 7.57
N LYS A 77 8.48 -8.22 8.29
CA LYS A 77 9.54 -9.06 8.87
C LYS A 77 9.64 -10.33 8.03
N HIS A 78 10.76 -10.48 7.32
CA HIS A 78 11.01 -11.59 6.41
C HIS A 78 12.29 -12.34 6.84
N PRO A 79 12.28 -13.68 6.97
CA PRO A 79 13.44 -14.44 7.44
C PRO A 79 14.63 -14.39 6.46
N ASP A 80 14.35 -14.31 5.16
CA ASP A 80 15.36 -14.28 4.10
C ASP A 80 14.99 -13.25 3.01
N PRO A 81 15.12 -11.93 3.28
CA PRO A 81 14.73 -10.90 2.33
C PRO A 81 15.75 -10.77 1.19
N SER A 82 15.26 -10.55 -0.03
CA SER A 82 16.08 -10.19 -1.18
C SER A 82 15.93 -8.71 -1.48
N PHE A 83 17.03 -8.07 -1.88
CA PHE A 83 17.09 -6.65 -2.26
C PHE A 83 17.76 -6.51 -3.62
N SER A 84 17.31 -5.55 -4.43
CA SER A 84 17.91 -5.34 -5.77
C SER A 84 19.30 -4.68 -5.72
N SER A 85 19.67 -4.09 -4.59
CA SER A 85 20.94 -3.37 -4.42
C SER A 85 21.42 -3.40 -2.96
N GLN A 86 22.69 -3.01 -2.75
CA GLN A 86 23.27 -2.87 -1.42
C GLN A 86 22.61 -1.76 -0.58
N THR A 87 22.10 -0.71 -1.22
CA THR A 87 21.36 0.37 -0.53
C THR A 87 19.99 -0.10 -0.04
N LYS A 88 19.51 -1.25 -0.51
CA LYS A 88 18.24 -1.90 -0.10
C LYS A 88 17.03 -1.00 -0.31
N ASP A 89 17.05 -0.16 -1.33
CA ASP A 89 15.94 0.73 -1.65
C ASP A 89 14.72 -0.03 -2.20
N LYS A 90 14.90 -1.26 -2.72
CA LYS A 90 13.86 -2.14 -3.26
C LYS A 90 14.15 -3.62 -3.03
#